data_AF-A0A1F7ZW16-F1
#
_entry.id   AF-A0A1F7ZW16-F1
#
_cell.length_a   1.000
_cell.length_b   1.000
_cell.length_c   1.000
_cell.angle_alpha   90.00
_cell.angle_beta   90.00
_cell.angle_gamma   90.00
#
_symmetry.space_group_name_H-M   'P 1'
#
loop_
_entity.id
_entity.type
_entity.pdbx_description
1 polymer ?
#
loop_
_entity_poly.entity_id
_entity_poly.type
_entity_poly.pdbx_seq_one_letter_code
_entity_poly.pdbx_strand_id
1 'polypeptide(L)'
;MNTFEFSNTWSLTYLRPTIPPDLWDAIREVELRWAFPGHWLPSKDPVKTIYFSAGRQQWVETCKALTRMKSLQLFTLHLSGSWFCEPVEKLPVFLEPLRDLNLKQRWKLQLPKQPYYVKEVRNIDGDLRKRGIDCLVWVA
;
A
#
# COMPACT_ATOMS: atom_id res chain seq x y z
N MET A 1 -9.56 6.48 19.10
CA MET A 1 -9.13 6.94 17.76
C MET A 1 -9.93 6.14 16.75
N ASN A 2 -10.46 6.76 15.70
CA ASN A 2 -11.28 6.04 14.72
C ASN A 2 -10.37 5.55 13.60
N THR A 3 -10.24 4.23 13.49
CA THR A 3 -9.46 3.54 12.46
C THR A 3 -10.40 3.20 11.30
N PHE A 4 -10.07 3.67 10.10
CA PHE A 4 -10.82 3.30 8.89
C PHE A 4 -10.11 2.17 8.17
N GLU A 5 -10.70 0.98 8.23
CA GLU A 5 -10.19 -0.18 7.50
C GLU A 5 -10.80 -0.22 6.09
N PHE A 6 -9.93 -0.35 5.08
CA PHE A 6 -10.33 -0.62 3.71
C PHE A 6 -9.75 -1.97 3.27
N SER A 7 -10.63 -2.91 2.92
CA SER A 7 -10.23 -4.27 2.52
C SER A 7 -9.99 -4.40 1.01
N ASN A 8 -10.22 -3.33 0.25
CA ASN A 8 -9.95 -3.25 -1.19
C ASN A 8 -9.54 -1.81 -1.58
N THR A 9 -8.82 -1.66 -2.69
CA THR A 9 -8.33 -0.35 -3.18
C THR A 9 -9.43 0.55 -3.74
N TRP A 10 -10.59 -0.01 -4.11
CA TRP A 10 -11.70 0.78 -4.64
C TRP A 10 -12.42 1.54 -3.54
N SER A 11 -12.57 0.95 -2.36
CA SER A 11 -13.39 1.52 -1.29
C SER A 11 -12.90 2.90 -0.88
N LEU A 12 -11.58 3.12 -0.80
CA LEU A 12 -11.06 4.42 -0.39
C LEU A 12 -11.38 5.51 -1.44
N THR A 13 -11.10 5.25 -2.71
CA THR A 13 -11.33 6.22 -3.80
C THR A 13 -12.81 6.39 -4.13
N TYR A 14 -13.61 5.33 -3.98
CA TYR A 14 -15.05 5.30 -4.25
C TYR A 14 -15.89 5.92 -3.11
N LEU A 15 -15.48 5.75 -1.86
CA LEU A 15 -16.19 6.32 -0.71
C LEU A 15 -15.90 7.81 -0.55
N ARG A 16 -14.73 8.28 -0.97
CA ARG A 16 -14.36 9.70 -0.90
C ARG A 16 -15.46 10.66 -1.37
N PRO A 17 -16.08 10.54 -2.56
CA PRO A 17 -17.14 11.45 -2.99
C PRO A 17 -18.44 11.34 -2.17
N THR A 18 -18.65 10.25 -1.43
CA THR A 18 -19.85 10.00 -0.62
C THR A 18 -19.73 10.50 0.82
N ILE A 19 -18.52 10.83 1.27
CA ILE A 19 -18.23 11.31 2.62
C ILE A 19 -18.09 12.84 2.56
N PRO A 20 -18.80 13.59 3.43
CA PRO A 20 -18.61 15.04 3.55
C PRO A 20 -17.12 15.40 3.68
N PRO A 21 -16.61 16.41 2.95
CA PRO A 21 -15.18 16.74 2.93
C PRO A 21 -14.57 16.95 4.32
N ASP A 22 -15.30 17.59 5.23
CA ASP A 22 -14.84 17.84 6.60
C ASP A 22 -14.63 16.54 7.40
N LEU A 23 -15.47 15.52 7.16
CA LEU A 23 -15.35 14.21 7.80
C LEU A 23 -14.21 13.40 7.17
N TRP A 24 -14.03 13.50 5.85
CA TRP A 24 -12.91 12.87 5.15
C TRP A 24 -11.57 13.44 5.62
N ASP A 25 -11.46 14.77 5.67
CA ASP A 25 -10.25 15.46 6.12
C ASP A 25 -10.00 15.28 7.62
N ALA A 26 -10.99 14.81 8.40
CA ALA A 26 -10.84 14.48 9.81
C ALA A 26 -10.32 13.05 10.07
N ILE A 27 -10.19 12.20 9.06
CA ILE A 27 -9.66 10.84 9.21
C ILE A 27 -8.18 10.91 9.62
N ARG A 28 -7.84 10.23 10.73
CA ARG A 28 -6.48 10.24 11.32
C ARG A 28 -5.75 8.92 11.17
N GLU A 29 -6.46 7.83 10.94
CA GLU A 29 -5.88 6.50 10.86
C GLU A 29 -6.57 5.69 9.78
N VAL A 30 -5.75 5.12 8.90
CA VAL A 30 -6.19 4.25 7.82
C VAL A 30 -5.43 2.95 7.85
N GLU A 31 -6.16 1.84 7.84
CA GLU A 31 -5.62 0.53 7.57
C GLU A 31 -6.08 0.07 6.20
N LEU A 32 -5.14 -0.27 5.33
CA LEU A 32 -5.42 -0.79 4.00
C LEU A 32 -4.95 -2.23 3.93
N ARG A 33 -5.87 -3.16 3.66
CA ARG A 33 -5.53 -4.54 3.35
C ARG A 33 -5.47 -4.71 1.85
N TRP A 34 -4.33 -5.17 1.36
CA TRP A 34 -4.09 -5.29 -0.06
C TRP A 34 -3.33 -6.55 -0.45
N ALA A 35 -3.46 -6.90 -1.72
CA ALA A 35 -2.83 -8.04 -2.34
C ALA A 35 -2.40 -7.59 -3.74
N PHE A 36 -1.09 -7.51 -4.00
CA PHE A 36 -0.61 -7.24 -5.35
C PHE A 36 -0.70 -8.54 -6.15
N PRO A 37 -1.51 -8.62 -7.21
CA PRO A 37 -1.57 -9.81 -8.05
C PRO A 37 -0.18 -10.14 -8.60
N GLY A 38 0.19 -11.43 -8.59
CA GLY A 38 1.46 -11.96 -9.11
C GLY A 38 1.73 -11.75 -10.61
N HIS A 39 0.94 -10.93 -11.30
CA HIS A 39 1.11 -10.54 -12.70
C HIS A 39 1.11 -9.02 -12.86
N TRP A 40 1.33 -8.26 -11.77
CA TRP A 40 1.50 -6.81 -11.82
C TRP A 40 2.88 -6.35 -12.32
N LEU A 41 3.52 -7.17 -13.14
CA LEU A 41 4.75 -6.81 -13.82
C LEU A 41 4.53 -6.94 -15.31
N PRO A 42 5.31 -6.20 -16.13
CA PRO A 42 5.19 -6.26 -17.58
C PRO A 42 5.19 -7.71 -18.05
N SER A 43 4.04 -8.17 -18.55
CA SER A 43 3.86 -9.47 -19.14
C SER A 43 3.80 -9.30 -20.66
N LYS A 44 4.33 -10.25 -21.41
CA LYS A 44 4.14 -10.30 -22.86
C LYS A 44 2.71 -10.70 -23.26
N ASP A 45 1.89 -11.09 -22.29
CA ASP A 45 0.49 -11.45 -22.48
C ASP A 45 -0.39 -10.16 -22.54
N PRO A 46 -1.03 -9.88 -23.68
CA PRO A 46 -1.80 -8.65 -23.89
C PRO A 46 -3.04 -8.58 -22.99
N VAL A 47 -3.64 -9.72 -22.59
CA VAL A 47 -4.79 -9.74 -21.69
C VAL A 47 -4.35 -9.35 -20.28
N LYS A 48 -3.23 -9.93 -19.79
CA LYS A 48 -2.67 -9.59 -18.47
C LYS A 48 -2.20 -8.13 -18.40
N THR A 49 -1.83 -7.54 -19.53
CA THR A 49 -1.39 -6.14 -19.63
C THR A 49 -2.51 -5.16 -19.27
N ILE A 50 -3.76 -5.46 -19.65
CA ILE A 50 -4.93 -4.61 -19.35
C ILE A 50 -5.30 -4.68 -17.87
N TYR A 51 -5.32 -5.89 -17.27
CA TYR A 51 -5.57 -6.06 -15.84
C TYR A 51 -4.46 -5.42 -15.00
N PHE A 52 -3.21 -5.50 -15.47
CA PHE A 52 -2.08 -4.81 -14.86
C PHE A 52 -2.24 -3.29 -14.89
N SER A 53 -2.52 -2.69 -16.05
CA SER A 53 -2.62 -1.24 -16.18
C SER A 53 -3.77 -0.66 -15.36
N ALA A 54 -4.93 -1.33 -15.35
CA ALA A 54 -6.07 -0.95 -14.54
C ALA A 54 -5.76 -1.04 -13.03
N GLY A 55 -5.21 -2.17 -12.56
CA GLY A 55 -4.87 -2.36 -11.15
C GLY A 55 -3.77 -1.40 -10.67
N ARG A 56 -2.75 -1.17 -11.49
CA ARG A 56 -1.68 -0.21 -11.18
C ARG A 56 -2.20 1.23 -11.11
N GLN A 57 -3.06 1.63 -12.04
CA GLN A 57 -3.67 2.97 -12.01
C GLN A 57 -4.52 3.14 -10.74
N GLN A 58 -5.31 2.14 -10.37
CA GLN A 58 -6.11 2.15 -9.14
C GLN A 58 -5.24 2.30 -7.89
N TRP A 59 -4.12 1.57 -7.83
CA TRP A 59 -3.18 1.70 -6.74
C TRP A 59 -2.59 3.10 -6.65
N VAL A 60 -2.15 3.66 -7.78
CA VAL A 60 -1.62 5.03 -7.85
C VAL A 60 -2.66 6.05 -7.36
N GLU A 61 -3.93 5.94 -7.75
CA GLU A 61 -4.97 6.85 -7.27
C GLU A 61 -5.28 6.67 -5.78
N THR A 62 -5.20 5.44 -5.26
CA THR A 62 -5.34 5.17 -3.82
C THR A 62 -4.21 5.84 -3.03
N CYS A 63 -2.96 5.70 -3.48
CA CYS A 63 -1.81 6.35 -2.85
C CYS A 63 -1.93 7.88 -2.89
N LYS A 64 -2.32 8.45 -4.03
CA LYS A 64 -2.59 9.89 -4.13
C LYS A 64 -3.68 10.35 -3.17
N ALA A 65 -4.73 9.56 -2.97
CA ALA A 65 -5.78 9.88 -2.04
C ALA A 65 -5.24 9.91 -0.60
N LEU A 66 -4.45 8.91 -0.19
CA LEU A 66 -3.79 8.86 1.12
C LEU A 66 -2.86 10.08 1.34
N THR A 67 -1.99 10.40 0.38
CA THR A 67 -1.06 11.54 0.47
C THR A 67 -1.79 12.89 0.58
N ARG A 68 -3.04 12.99 0.12
CA ARG A 68 -3.86 14.21 0.19
C ARG A 68 -4.65 14.34 1.50
N MET A 69 -4.68 13.32 2.35
CA MET A 69 -5.41 13.35 3.62
C MET A 69 -4.67 14.22 4.64
N LYS A 70 -5.16 15.44 4.87
CA LYS A 70 -4.47 16.47 5.67
C LYS A 70 -4.26 16.09 7.13
N SER A 71 -5.22 15.38 7.73
CA SER A 71 -5.15 14.98 9.14
C SER A 71 -4.67 13.56 9.35
N LEU A 72 -4.24 12.85 8.30
CA LEU A 72 -3.75 11.48 8.44
C LEU A 72 -2.50 11.47 9.32
N GLN A 73 -2.53 10.64 10.36
CA GLN A 73 -1.45 10.50 11.34
C GLN A 73 -0.83 9.11 11.26
N LEU A 74 -1.66 8.09 11.11
CA LEU A 74 -1.24 6.69 11.05
C LEU A 74 -1.75 6.04 9.77
N PHE A 75 -0.87 5.29 9.13
CA PHE A 75 -1.21 4.45 7.99
C PHE A 75 -0.59 3.07 8.19
N THR A 76 -1.38 2.03 7.98
CA THR A 76 -0.90 0.64 7.95
C THR A 76 -1.32 0.00 6.63
N LEU A 77 -0.35 -0.53 5.89
CA LEU A 77 -0.59 -1.37 4.72
C LEU A 77 -0.37 -2.83 5.09
N HIS A 78 -1.44 -3.62 5.11
CA HIS A 78 -1.37 -5.07 5.28
C HIS A 78 -1.28 -5.74 3.93
N LEU A 79 -0.16 -6.44 3.66
CA LEU A 79 -0.04 -7.30 2.49
C LEU A 79 -0.54 -8.69 2.84
N SER A 80 -1.65 -9.09 2.21
CA SER A 80 -2.20 -10.43 2.36
C SER A 80 -1.39 -11.45 1.56
N GLY A 81 -0.99 -12.54 2.23
CA GLY A 81 -0.12 -13.57 1.65
C GLY A 81 -0.78 -14.48 0.62
N SER A 82 -2.08 -14.30 0.33
CA SER A 82 -2.81 -15.13 -0.63
C SER A 82 -2.59 -14.73 -2.10
N TRP A 83 -1.97 -13.58 -2.39
CA TRP A 83 -1.86 -13.09 -3.78
C TRP A 83 -0.50 -12.49 -4.18
N PHE A 84 0.40 -12.18 -3.24
CA PHE A 84 1.73 -11.70 -3.58
C PHE A 84 2.61 -12.87 -4.06
N CYS A 85 2.53 -13.21 -5.35
CA CYS A 85 3.37 -14.24 -5.97
C CYS A 85 4.69 -13.68 -6.52
N GLU A 86 5.06 -12.44 -6.15
CA GLU A 86 6.27 -11.80 -6.64
C GLU A 86 7.44 -11.92 -5.64
N PRO A 87 8.69 -11.87 -6.12
CA PRO A 87 9.86 -11.75 -5.27
C PRO A 87 9.83 -10.45 -4.45
N VAL A 88 10.39 -10.49 -3.23
CA VAL A 88 10.35 -9.33 -2.33
C VAL A 88 11.18 -8.15 -2.82
N GLU A 89 12.16 -8.41 -3.67
CA GLU A 89 12.99 -7.41 -4.34
C GLU A 89 12.15 -6.47 -5.21
N LYS A 90 10.92 -6.88 -5.55
CA LYS A 90 9.96 -6.07 -6.33
C LYS A 90 9.00 -5.27 -5.46
N LEU A 91 8.96 -5.54 -4.15
CA LEU A 91 8.16 -4.78 -3.20
C LEU A 91 8.37 -3.26 -3.30
N PRO A 92 9.59 -2.74 -3.46
CA PRO A 92 9.79 -1.30 -3.62
C PRO A 92 9.12 -0.73 -4.88
N VAL A 93 9.06 -1.50 -5.98
CA VAL A 93 8.38 -1.08 -7.21
C VAL A 93 6.88 -0.90 -6.97
N PHE A 94 6.29 -1.78 -6.16
CA PHE A 94 4.88 -1.67 -5.78
C PHE A 94 4.63 -0.54 -4.80
N LEU A 95 5.56 -0.28 -3.88
CA LEU A 95 5.40 0.76 -2.86
C LEU A 95 5.85 2.15 -3.33
N GLU A 96 6.46 2.26 -4.50
CA GLU A 96 6.93 3.50 -5.11
C GLU A 96 5.90 4.64 -5.08
N PRO A 97 4.59 4.43 -5.38
CA PRO A 97 3.60 5.51 -5.31
C PRO A 97 3.33 6.07 -3.91
N LEU A 98 3.81 5.41 -2.84
CA LEU A 98 3.75 5.88 -1.46
C LEU A 98 5.01 6.62 -1.03
N ARG A 99 6.00 6.83 -1.91
CA ARG A 99 7.23 7.58 -1.60
C ARG A 99 6.93 8.96 -1.02
N ASP A 100 5.91 9.64 -1.53
CA ASP A 100 5.52 10.99 -1.10
C ASP A 100 4.57 10.99 0.11
N LEU A 101 4.24 9.82 0.68
CA LEU A 101 3.42 9.74 1.88
C LEU A 101 4.24 10.19 3.09
N ASN A 102 4.12 11.47 3.43
CA ASN A 102 4.84 12.09 4.53
C ASN A 102 3.94 12.20 5.78
N LEU A 103 4.11 11.26 6.70
CA LEU A 103 3.46 11.29 8.01
C LEU A 103 4.46 11.72 9.08
N LYS A 104 3.97 12.24 10.21
CA LYS A 104 4.84 12.60 11.36
C LYS A 104 5.64 11.41 11.90
N GLN A 105 5.15 10.20 11.69
CA GLN A 105 5.77 8.94 12.07
C GLN A 105 5.81 8.03 10.84
N ARG A 106 6.82 7.16 10.77
CA ARG A 106 6.91 6.14 9.72
C ARG A 106 5.62 5.31 9.68
N TRP A 107 5.03 5.16 8.49
CA TRP A 107 3.85 4.31 8.32
C TRP A 107 4.22 2.83 8.41
N LYS A 108 3.26 1.93 8.64
CA LYS A 108 3.54 0.51 8.88
C LYS A 108 3.27 -0.32 7.63
N LEU A 109 4.24 -1.14 7.24
CA LEU A 109 4.06 -2.20 6.26
C LEU A 109 4.00 -3.54 6.97
N GLN A 110 2.84 -4.19 6.96
CA GLN A 110 2.64 -5.49 7.58
C GLN A 110 2.66 -6.59 6.52
N LEU A 111 3.73 -7.39 6.56
CA LEU A 111 3.95 -8.55 5.69
C LEU A 111 3.30 -9.81 6.29
N PRO A 112 2.90 -10.78 5.46
CA PRO A 112 2.35 -12.03 5.95
C PRO A 112 3.43 -12.88 6.63
N LYS A 113 3.03 -13.76 7.55
CA LYS A 113 3.90 -14.65 8.32
C LYS A 113 4.50 -15.80 7.49
N GLN A 114 5.24 -15.47 6.44
CA GLN A 114 5.95 -16.46 5.63
C GLN A 114 7.40 -16.55 6.09
N PRO A 115 7.99 -17.77 6.17
CA PRO A 115 9.37 -17.96 6.65
C PRO A 115 10.40 -17.08 5.94
N TYR A 116 10.16 -16.78 4.66
CA TYR A 116 11.02 -15.91 3.86
C TYR A 116 10.99 -14.44 4.33
N TYR A 117 9.80 -13.84 4.52
CA TYR A 117 9.69 -12.46 5.01
C TYR A 117 10.26 -12.29 6.43
N VAL A 118 10.11 -13.29 7.29
CA VAL A 118 10.70 -13.26 8.64
C VAL A 118 12.22 -13.13 8.59
N LYS A 119 12.87 -13.82 7.64
CA LYS A 119 14.33 -13.76 7.47
C LYS A 119 14.80 -12.46 6.81
N GLU A 120 14.04 -11.94 5.85
CA GLU A 120 14.43 -10.80 5.03
C GLU A 120 13.93 -9.44 5.55
N VAL A 121 13.12 -9.39 6.62
CA VAL A 121 12.45 -8.15 7.09
C VAL A 121 13.39 -6.93 7.22
N ARG A 122 14.61 -7.14 7.72
CA ARG A 122 15.61 -6.07 7.90
C ARG A 122 16.19 -5.58 6.57
N ASN A 123 16.40 -6.50 5.62
CA ASN A 123 16.90 -6.17 4.29
C ASN A 123 15.84 -5.38 3.52
N ILE A 124 14.56 -5.77 3.67
CA ILE A 124 13.42 -5.09 3.08
C ILE A 124 13.30 -3.65 3.61
N ASP A 125 13.32 -3.47 4.95
CA ASP A 125 13.27 -2.14 5.57
C ASP A 125 14.42 -1.25 5.07
N GLY A 126 15.63 -1.81 4.98
CA GLY A 126 16.80 -1.12 4.45
C GLY A 126 16.67 -0.70 2.99
N ASP A 127 16.17 -1.57 2.11
CA ASP A 127 16.00 -1.25 0.69
C ASP A 127 14.91 -0.20 0.44
N LEU A 128 13.77 -0.31 1.14
CA LEU A 128 12.69 0.67 1.08
C LEU A 128 13.18 2.04 1.54
N ARG A 129 13.93 2.10 2.63
CA ARG A 129 14.50 3.35 3.13
C ARG A 129 15.50 3.97 2.16
N LYS A 130 16.38 3.18 1.53
CA LYS A 130 17.32 3.67 0.49
C LYS A 130 16.59 4.29 -0.70
N ARG A 131 15.38 3.81 -0.99
CA ARG A 131 14.50 4.32 -2.06
C ARG A 131 13.56 5.43 -1.59
N GLY A 132 13.74 5.95 -0.37
CA GLY A 132 12.94 7.07 0.17
C GLY A 132 11.52 6.69 0.58
N ILE A 133 11.21 5.41 0.75
CA ILE A 133 9.90 4.95 1.22
C ILE A 133 9.96 4.83 2.74
N ASP A 134 9.37 5.81 3.45
CA ASP A 134 9.52 5.92 4.90
C ASP A 134 8.50 5.08 5.70
N CYS A 135 8.68 3.76 5.66
CA CYS A 135 7.80 2.79 6.32
C CYS A 135 8.55 1.88 7.29
N LEU A 136 7.92 1.44 8.38
CA LEU A 136 8.40 0.38 9.26
C LEU A 136 7.87 -0.96 8.77
N VAL A 137 8.75 -1.91 8.51
CA VAL A 137 8.36 -3.25 8.07
C VAL A 137 8.15 -4.18 9.27
N TRP A 138 6.98 -4.81 9.33
CA TRP A 138 6.57 -5.77 10.35
C TRP A 138 6.13 -7.07 9.69
N VAL A 139 6.31 -8.18 10.40
CA VAL A 139 5.72 -9.48 10.01
C VAL A 139 4.67 -9.84 11.04
N ALA A 140 3.45 -10.14 10.57
CA ALA A 140 2.33 -10.56 11.41
C ALA A 140 2.53 -11.96 12.00
#